data_AF-A0A3D0RAC6-F1
#
_entry.id   AF-A0A3D0RAC6-F1
#
_cell.length_a   1.000
_cell.length_b   1.000
_cell.length_c   1.000
_cell.angle_alpha   90.00
_cell.angle_beta   90.00
_cell.angle_gamma   90.00
#
_symmetry.space_group_name_H-M   'P 1'
#
loop_
_entity.id
_entity.type
_entity.pdbx_description
1 polymer ?
#
loop_
_entity_poly.entity_id
_entity_poly.type
_entity_poly.pdbx_seq_one_letter_code
_entity_poly.pdbx_strand_id
1 'polypeptide(L)' 'MLYREAGDFKVSYQADQQTFPIRFDRLFFWALLAAAYFVVPFFINDYWANAVLLPFL' A
#
# COMPACT_ATOMS: atom_id res chain seq x y z
N MET A 1 -4.44 6.57 12.20
CA MET A 1 -5.85 6.48 11.77
C MET A 1 -6.56 7.79 12.07
N LEU A 2 -6.40 8.78 11.20
CA LEU A 2 -7.33 9.91 11.11
C LEU A 2 -8.42 9.35 10.19
N TYR A 3 -9.33 8.49 10.60
CA TYR A 3 -10.49 8.69 11.46
C TYR A 3 -10.87 7.27 11.88
N ARG A 4 -11.28 7.03 13.12
CA ARG A 4 -12.21 5.92 13.33
C ARG A 4 -13.38 6.15 12.37
N GLU A 5 -13.60 5.23 11.44
CA GLU A 5 -14.86 5.11 10.71
C GLU A 5 -15.94 4.85 11.76
N ALA A 6 -16.53 5.91 12.30
CA ALA A 6 -17.68 5.82 13.20
C ALA A 6 -18.86 5.27 12.38
N GLY A 7 -18.92 3.96 12.22
CA GLY A 7 -19.91 3.30 11.36
C GLY A 7 -19.62 1.83 11.04
N ASP A 8 -18.41 1.34 11.28
CA ASP A 8 -18.01 -0.01 10.84
C ASP A 8 -18.44 -1.10 11.85
N PHE A 9 -19.74 -1.14 12.18
CA PHE A 9 -20.33 -2.35 12.74
C PHE A 9 -20.36 -3.39 11.62
N LYS A 10 -19.45 -4.35 11.72
CA LYS A 10 -19.33 -5.46 10.77
C LYS A 10 -20.61 -6.27 10.81
N VAL A 11 -21.42 -6.18 9.75
CA VAL A 11 -22.76 -6.81 9.69
C VAL A 11 -22.68 -8.34 9.51
N SER A 12 -21.50 -8.88 9.22
CA SER A 12 -21.26 -10.32 9.08
C SER A 12 -19.84 -10.70 9.50
N TYR A 13 -19.67 -11.94 9.96
CA TYR A 13 -18.36 -12.51 10.27
C TYR A 13 -17.38 -12.47 9.08
N GLN A 14 -17.88 -12.58 7.85
CA GLN A 14 -17.03 -12.51 6.65
C GLN A 14 -16.40 -11.12 6.45
N ALA A 15 -17.12 -10.05 6.79
CA ALA A 15 -16.59 -8.69 6.70
C ALA A 15 -15.46 -8.45 7.71
N ASP A 16 -15.43 -9.22 8.80
CA ASP A 16 -14.43 -9.12 9.88
C ASP A 16 -13.14 -9.89 9.56
N GLN A 17 -13.19 -10.81 8.60
CA GLN A 17 -12.03 -11.60 8.17
C GLN A 17 -11.16 -10.88 7.11
N GLN A 18 -11.43 -9.61 6.77
CA GLN A 18 -10.65 -8.87 5.79
C GLN A 18 -9.30 -8.39 6.36
N THR A 19 -8.21 -8.71 5.67
CA THR A 19 -6.84 -8.31 6.03
C THR A 19 -6.63 -6.79 6.03
N PHE A 20 -7.24 -6.09 5.07
CA PHE A 20 -7.24 -4.63 4.99
C PHE A 20 -8.68 -4.13 5.03
N PRO A 21 -9.25 -3.90 6.23
CA PRO A 21 -10.64 -3.49 6.38
C PRO A 21 -10.85 -2.06 5.85
N ILE A 22 -9.87 -1.18 6.06
CA ILE A 22 -9.90 0.19 5.54
C ILE A 22 -9.65 0.15 4.03
N ARG A 23 -10.57 0.75 3.26
CA ARG A 23 -10.49 0.82 1.79
C ARG A 23 -9.22 1.54 1.32
N PHE A 24 -8.84 2.60 2.02
CA PHE A 24 -7.63 3.36 1.75
C PHE A 24 -6.38 2.49 1.86
N ASP A 25 -6.20 1.80 2.99
CA ASP A 25 -5.06 0.91 3.21
C ASP A 25 -4.96 -0.17 2.12
N ARG A 26 -6.10 -0.77 1.75
CA ARG A 26 -6.16 -1.75 0.66
C ARG A 26 -5.76 -1.14 -0.69
N LEU A 27 -6.25 0.06 -1.00
CA LEU A 27 -5.90 0.75 -2.25
C LEU A 27 -4.42 1.08 -2.30
N PHE A 28 -3.86 1.62 -1.20
CA PHE A 28 -2.44 1.94 -1.09
C PHE A 28 -1.57 0.71 -1.21
N PHE A 29 -1.96 -0.40 -0.58
CA PHE A 29 -1.26 -1.68 -0.71
C PHE A 29 -1.15 -2.11 -2.18
N TRP A 30 -2.26 -2.12 -2.92
CA TRP A 30 -2.25 -2.48 -4.33
C TRP A 30 -1.51 -1.47 -5.20
N ALA A 31 -1.61 -0.17 -4.91
CA ALA A 31 -0.87 0.87 -5.61
C ALA A 31 0.64 0.72 -5.40
N LEU A 32 1.08 0.43 -4.17
CA LEU A 32 2.48 0.20 -3.85
C LEU A 32 3.01 -1.04 -4.59
N LEU A 33 2.25 -2.15 -4.59
CA LEU A 33 2.62 -3.35 -5.34
C LEU A 33 2.74 -3.08 -6.84
N ALA A 34 1.78 -2.33 -7.41
CA ALA A 34 1.84 -1.93 -8.80
C ALA A 34 3.08 -1.05 -9.09
N ALA A 35 3.39 -0.10 -8.22
CA ALA A 35 4.60 0.71 -8.36
C ALA A 35 5.87 -0.14 -8.27
N ALA A 36 5.94 -1.08 -7.32
CA ALA A 36 7.08 -1.97 -7.19
C ALA A 36 7.28 -2.86 -8.44
N TYR A 37 6.20 -3.33 -9.06
CA TYR A 37 6.29 -4.25 -10.21
C TYR A 37 6.41 -3.54 -11.57
N PHE A 38 5.84 -2.33 -11.71
CA PHE A 38 5.79 -1.62 -13.00
C PHE A 38 6.63 -0.35 -13.04
N VAL A 39 6.91 0.30 -11.91
CA VAL A 39 7.73 1.51 -11.89
C VAL A 39 9.20 1.14 -11.67
N VAL A 40 9.50 0.29 -10.68
CA VAL A 40 10.89 -0.06 -10.36
C VAL A 40 11.64 -0.67 -11.56
N PRO A 41 11.19 -1.76 -12.22
CA PRO A 41 11.98 -2.39 -13.27
C PRO A 41 12.08 -1.58 -14.57
N PHE A 42 11.16 -0.64 -14.81
CA PHE A 42 11.11 0.10 -16.09
C PHE A 42 11.64 1.53 -15.98
N PHE A 43 11.72 2.10 -14.78
CA PHE A 43 12.09 3.51 -14.58
C PHE A 43 13.29 3.72 -13.64
N ILE A 44 13.60 2.78 -12.73
CA ILE A 44 14.80 2.88 -11.88
C ILE A 44 16.01 2.44 -12.68
N ASN A 45 17.04 3.28 -12.68
CA ASN A 45 18.36 2.97 -13.23
C ASN A 45 19.44 3.05 -12.14
N ASP A 46 20.68 2.72 -12.49
CA ASP A 46 21.80 2.69 -11.54
C ASP A 46 22.04 4.04 -10.86
N TYR A 47 21.78 5.15 -11.54
CA TYR A 47 21.89 6.48 -10.93
C TYR A 47 20.86 6.66 -9.82
N TRP A 48 19.57 6.40 -10.09
CA TRP A 48 18.51 6.51 -9.09
C TRP A 48 18.73 5.56 -7.91
N ALA A 49 19.17 4.32 -8.20
CA ALA A 49 19.47 3.34 -7.18
C ALA A 49 20.55 3.83 -6.21
N ASN A 50 21.68 4.35 -6.72
CA ASN A 50 22.79 4.80 -5.89
C ASN A 50 22.56 6.17 -5.24
N ALA A 51 21.99 7.12 -5.97
CA ALA A 51 21.87 8.50 -5.50
C ALA A 51 20.65 8.72 -4.60
N VAL A 52 19.57 7.95 -4.80
CA VAL A 52 18.30 8.17 -4.11
C VAL A 52 17.92 6.99 -3.24
N LEU A 53 17.91 5.75 -3.74
CA LEU A 53 17.36 4.61 -2.99
C LEU A 53 18.31 4.07 -1.91
N LEU A 54 19.61 3.99 -2.22
CA LEU A 54 20.63 3.43 -1.33
C LEU A 54 20.68 4.09 0.08
N PRO A 55 20.51 5.42 0.22
CA PRO A 55 20.44 6.06 1.54
C PRO A 55 19.25 5.67 2.43
N PHE A 56 18.19 5.07 1.88
CA PHE A 56 16.98 4.66 2.64
C PHE A 56 16.90 3.15 2.88
N LEU A 57 17.88 2.40 2.38
CA LEU A 57 18.06 0.95 2.59
C LEU A 57 18.91 0.69 3.84
#